data_AF-A0AAW3MX29-F1
#
_entry.id   AF-A0AAW3MX29-F1
#
_cell.length_a   1.000
_cell.length_b   1.000
_cell.length_c   1.000
_cell.angle_alpha   90.00
_cell.angle_beta   90.00
_cell.angle_gamma   90.00
#
_symmetry.space_group_name_H-M   'P 1'
#
loop_
_entity.id
_entity.type
_entity.pdbx_description
1 polymer ?
#
loop_
_entity_poly.entity_id
_entity_poly.type
_entity_poly.pdbx_seq_one_letter_code
_entity_poly.pdbx_strand_id
1 'polypeptide(L)' 'MSNEHNIIWVNKPETKAGWPDFREVVFTGAFNEALDYIVNLAKGARFILGQVLSTDGKVLATVAPQGNIRLSSE' A
#
# COMPACT_ATOMS: atom_id res chain seq x y z
N MET A 1 1.87 -15.64 -16.86
CA MET A 1 1.47 -15.67 -15.43
C MET A 1 0.99 -14.27 -15.11
N SER A 2 -0.25 -14.08 -14.65
CA SER A 2 -0.68 -12.76 -14.18
C SER A 2 0.20 -12.40 -12.98
N ASN A 3 0.89 -11.27 -13.05
CA ASN A 3 1.56 -10.73 -11.88
C ASN A 3 0.47 -10.11 -11.00
N GLU A 4 0.17 -10.75 -9.90
CA GLU A 4 -0.80 -10.28 -8.92
C GLU A 4 -0.07 -9.83 -7.67
N HIS A 5 -0.56 -8.77 -7.06
CA HIS A 5 -0.01 -8.18 -5.84
C HIS A 5 -1.16 -7.85 -4.89
N ASN A 6 -0.97 -8.07 -3.59
CA ASN A 6 -1.89 -7.53 -2.59
C ASN A 6 -1.40 -6.16 -2.17
N ILE A 7 -2.26 -5.16 -2.24
CA ILE A 7 -1.94 -3.80 -1.78
C ILE A 7 -2.77 -3.53 -0.54
N ILE A 8 -2.10 -3.29 0.58
CA ILE A 8 -2.76 -2.91 1.84
C ILE A 8 -2.36 -1.50 2.22
N TRP A 9 -3.27 -0.75 2.82
CA TRP A 9 -2.94 0.56 3.39
C TRP A 9 -3.84 0.91 4.55
N VAL A 10 -3.34 1.84 5.37
CA VAL A 10 -4.01 2.33 6.56
C VAL A 10 -4.19 3.84 6.43
N ASN A 11 -5.42 4.29 6.64
CA ASN A 11 -5.76 5.70 6.71
C ASN A 11 -6.12 6.10 8.15
N LYS A 12 -5.87 7.37 8.48
CA LYS A 12 -6.45 8.02 9.64
C LYS A 12 -7.98 7.94 9.53
N PRO A 13 -8.68 7.71 10.65
CA PRO A 13 -10.14 7.77 10.68
C PRO A 13 -10.63 9.14 10.21
N GLU A 14 -11.85 9.19 9.67
CA GLU A 14 -12.50 10.46 9.33
C GLU A 14 -12.81 11.29 10.59
N THR A 15 -13.01 10.63 11.72
CA THR A 15 -13.31 11.25 13.02
C THR A 15 -12.15 11.10 13.99
N LYS A 16 -11.91 12.10 14.86
CA LYS A 16 -10.77 12.12 15.80
C LYS A 16 -10.71 10.94 16.79
N ALA A 17 -11.82 10.24 17.02
CA ALA A 17 -11.92 9.12 17.95
C ALA A 17 -12.06 7.74 17.26
N GLY A 18 -11.89 7.67 15.94
CA GLY A 18 -12.06 6.43 15.19
C GLY A 18 -10.82 5.51 15.23
N TRP A 19 -11.04 4.23 14.96
CA TRP A 19 -9.95 3.30 14.65
C TRP A 19 -9.38 3.60 13.25
N PRO A 20 -8.08 3.34 13.00
CA PRO A 20 -7.52 3.45 11.66
C PRO A 20 -8.30 2.60 10.65
N ASP A 21 -8.51 3.15 9.46
CA ASP A 21 -9.23 2.47 8.38
C ASP A 21 -8.24 1.62 7.59
N PHE A 22 -8.34 0.30 7.77
CA PHE A 22 -7.54 -0.68 7.04
C PHE A 22 -8.23 -1.02 5.71
N ARG A 23 -7.45 -1.00 4.64
CA ARG A 23 -7.91 -1.30 3.28
C ARG A 23 -6.97 -2.29 2.62
N GLU A 24 -7.54 -3.12 1.77
CA GLU A 24 -6.84 -4.12 0.99
C GLU A 24 -7.46 -4.22 -0.41
N VAL A 25 -6.64 -4.42 -1.43
CA VAL A 25 -7.08 -4.73 -2.78
C VAL A 25 -6.09 -5.69 -3.45
N VAL A 26 -6.61 -6.62 -4.26
CA VAL A 26 -5.81 -7.42 -5.18
C VAL A 26 -5.59 -6.59 -6.45
N PHE A 27 -4.32 -6.35 -6.78
CA PHE A 27 -3.91 -5.60 -7.96
C PHE A 27 -3.34 -6.55 -9.01
N THR A 28 -3.92 -6.55 -10.20
CA THR A 28 -3.43 -7.33 -11.35
C THR A 28 -2.62 -6.41 -12.26
N GLY A 29 -1.31 -6.66 -12.38
CA GLY A 29 -0.41 -5.83 -13.17
C GLY A 29 1.05 -5.97 -12.74
N ALA A 30 1.93 -5.17 -13.30
CA ALA A 30 3.34 -5.21 -12.92
C ALA A 30 3.55 -4.64 -11.50
N PHE A 31 4.61 -5.09 -10.82
CA PHE A 31 4.97 -4.57 -9.49
C PHE A 31 5.14 -3.05 -9.46
N ASN A 32 5.74 -2.46 -10.51
CA ASN A 32 5.89 -1.00 -10.60
C ASN A 32 4.54 -0.28 -10.70
N GLU A 33 3.53 -0.88 -11.35
CA GLU A 33 2.18 -0.30 -11.44
C GLU A 33 1.47 -0.38 -10.08
N ALA A 34 1.63 -1.49 -9.36
CA ALA A 34 1.14 -1.63 -7.99
C ALA A 34 1.81 -0.60 -7.04
N LEU A 35 3.11 -0.35 -7.23
CA LEU A 35 3.87 0.64 -6.49
C LEU A 35 3.39 2.06 -6.79
N ASP A 36 3.19 2.41 -8.06
CA ASP A 36 2.64 3.70 -8.46
C ASP A 36 1.24 3.94 -7.91
N TYR A 37 0.40 2.90 -7.90
CA TYR A 37 -0.94 2.96 -7.32
C TYR A 37 -0.89 3.38 -5.84
N ILE A 38 -0.10 2.68 -5.02
CA ILE A 38 -0.03 2.98 -3.59
C ILE A 38 0.70 4.29 -3.30
N VAL A 39 1.68 4.68 -4.12
CA VAL A 39 2.35 6.00 -4.01
C VAL A 39 1.36 7.13 -4.28
N ASN A 40 0.43 6.95 -5.22
CA ASN A 40 -0.64 7.92 -5.45
C ASN A 40 -1.61 8.00 -4.27
N LEU A 41 -1.96 6.87 -3.64
CA LEU A 41 -2.72 6.87 -2.38
C LEU A 41 -1.98 7.58 -1.24
N ALA A 42 -0.66 7.41 -1.16
CA ALA A 42 0.19 7.99 -0.12
C ALA A 42 0.28 9.52 -0.13
N LYS A 43 -0.18 10.17 -1.21
CA LYS A 43 -0.34 11.63 -1.32
C LYS A 43 -1.61 12.13 -0.59
N GLY A 44 -2.52 11.23 -0.22
CA GLY A 44 -3.72 11.59 0.53
C GLY A 44 -3.41 12.07 1.95
N ALA A 45 -4.06 13.16 2.38
CA ALA A 45 -3.82 13.80 3.68
C ALA A 45 -4.04 12.88 4.92
N ARG A 46 -4.73 11.76 4.74
CA ARG A 46 -5.06 10.80 5.80
C ARG A 46 -4.22 9.53 5.76
N PHE A 47 -3.37 9.34 4.75
CA PHE A 47 -2.56 8.13 4.63
C PHE A 47 -1.58 8.01 5.81
N ILE A 48 -1.45 6.80 6.37
CA ILE A 48 -0.52 6.48 7.46
C ILE A 48 0.62 5.60 6.94
N LEU A 49 0.28 4.51 6.26
CA LEU A 49 1.21 3.50 5.78
C LEU A 49 0.54 2.67 4.69
N GLY A 50 1.31 2.18 3.74
CA GLY A 50 0.85 1.14 2.83
C GLY A 50 1.95 0.17 2.47
N GLN A 51 1.58 -1.01 2.01
CA GLN A 51 2.49 -2.05 1.58
C GLN A 51 2.00 -2.70 0.28
N VAL A 52 2.96 -3.09 -0.56
CA VAL A 52 2.72 -4.00 -1.68
C VAL A 52 3.28 -5.35 -1.28
N LEU A 53 2.46 -6.39 -1.40
CA LEU A 53 2.79 -7.75 -1.05
C LEU A 53 2.71 -8.64 -2.29
N SER A 54 3.52 -9.69 -2.32
CA SER A 54 3.30 -10.82 -3.22
C SER A 54 2.04 -11.60 -2.82
N THR A 55 1.56 -12.46 -3.71
CA THR A 55 0.38 -13.30 -3.46
C THR A 55 0.55 -14.28 -2.29
N ASP A 56 1.79 -14.64 -1.95
CA ASP A 56 2.14 -15.45 -0.77
C ASP A 56 2.26 -14.61 0.53
N GLY A 57 1.99 -13.31 0.47
CA GLY A 57 1.96 -12.41 1.62
C GLY A 57 3.32 -11.83 2.03
N LYS A 58 4.40 -12.03 1.26
CA LYS A 58 5.66 -11.34 1.55
C LYS A 58 5.55 -9.87 1.19
N VAL A 59 6.06 -9.01 2.07
CA VAL A 59 6.12 -7.57 1.82
C VAL A 59 7.22 -7.28 0.81
N LEU A 60 6.87 -6.78 -0.36
CA LEU A 60 7.80 -6.38 -1.43
C LEU A 60 8.22 -4.91 -1.29
N ALA A 61 7.29 -4.05 -0.87
CA ALA A 61 7.56 -2.65 -0.60
C ALA A 61 6.69 -2.11 0.54
N THR A 62 7.24 -1.15 1.27
CA THR A 62 6.50 -0.32 2.23
C THR A 62 6.55 1.13 1.75
N VAL A 63 5.40 1.80 1.76
CA VAL A 63 5.22 3.18 1.34
C VAL A 63 4.77 4.01 2.54
N ALA A 64 5.55 5.04 2.87
CA ALA A 64 5.26 5.99 3.92
C ALA A 64 4.43 7.17 3.38
N PRO A 65 3.90 8.05 4.26
CA PRO A 65 3.22 9.26 3.81
C PRO A 65 4.10 10.09 2.87
N GLN A 66 3.46 10.78 1.92
CA GLN A 66 4.12 11.53 0.83
C GLN A 66 4.84 10.66 -0.21
N GLY A 67 4.67 9.33 -0.15
CA GLY A 67 5.14 8.42 -1.20
C GLY A 67 6.60 8.01 -1.07
N ASN A 68 7.22 8.16 0.10
CA ASN A 68 8.56 7.61 0.33
C ASN A 68 8.50 6.08 0.33
N ILE A 69 9.38 5.44 -0.44
CA ILE A 69 9.36 4.00 -0.70
C ILE A 69 10.55 3.35 0.00
N ARG A 70 10.30 2.24 0.70
CA ARG A 70 11.30 1.28 1.13
C ARG A 70 11.02 -0.06 0.49
N LEU A 71 11.91 -0.52 -0.37
CA LEU A 71 11.86 -1.87 -0.93
C LEU A 71 12.35 -2.87 0.11
N SER A 72 11.70 -4.03 0.18
CA SER A 72 12.21 -5.16 0.95
C SER A 72 13.30 -5.85 0.12
N SER A 73 14.47 -6.07 0.72
CA SER A 73 15.45 -7.00 0.15
C SER A 73 15.00 -8.43 0.42
N GLU A 74 15.20 -9.31 -0.57
CA GLU A 74 15.13 -10.76 -0.38
C GLU A 74 16.20 -11.27 0.59
#